data_AF-A0A502FWJ1-F1
#
_entry.id   AF-A0A502FWJ1-F1
#
_cell.length_a   1.000
_cell.length_b   1.000
_cell.length_c   1.000
_cell.angle_alpha   90.00
_cell.angle_beta   90.00
_cell.angle_gamma   90.00
#
_symmetry.space_group_name_H-M   'P 1'
#
loop_
_entity.id
_entity.type
_entity.pdbx_description
1 polymer ?
#
loop_
_entity_poly.entity_id
_entity_poly.type
_entity_poly.pdbx_seq_one_letter_code
_entity_poly.pdbx_strand_id
1 'polypeptide(L)'
;GGAGNDVLTGGAGADRFLFERGAGRDVVTDFQPGVDKIVIGGGFTAFTSFAAVQAALRQDGADAVLELGNGDAAILRGVSAAALTATDFRLPAASLTTLRPTFADEFNSFSATPTGLTSAGTAGWRSTHLWGSRSVPNEVQYYADATTAGPYPFALHDAGGQGVLDITARPAAGLPDGLTYTSGLLTSSASLVQTYGYFEMRAQIATGKGFWPAFWLARADLTAPPEIDVLESLGDMPGVAYSTVHTNSTGSHTQLQSAFWTETDLSQAFHTYAVSWRPDVITFYIDGTELYQVATPSDMHSPMYMLANLAVGGPNSWPGATDGVSSATMSIDYIRASQFADLAAPVRPVEVRALVLEGSGAVERFVGGAGEDRITGGRNNDALTGGAGADTFIFVSGDGKDIITDFQPGVDHLLLNGVGANSVSTKASSSGLVVSYGKDTITLQGVAALKAGDILYGDATVLSSDQFLDRSASTRAQTVTGSVGNDTIKGGAGDDWIIGGAGNDALSGGSGRDTFVFSSWDGHDTINGFVSGEDHILLRGVPAASVWINPAHSPAGVTGLEVTYGTNGDSIFLPGLTALRAGDIVFA
;
A
#
# COMPACT_ATOMS: atom_id res chain seq x y z
N GLY A 1 19.98 8.70 30.65
CA GLY A 1 20.00 9.13 32.04
C GLY A 1 18.64 9.04 32.68
N GLY A 2 17.63 9.66 32.07
CA GLY A 2 16.43 10.06 32.81
C GLY A 2 16.62 11.51 33.21
N ALA A 3 16.02 11.96 34.32
CA ALA A 3 16.19 13.32 34.83
C ALA A 3 17.26 13.41 35.93
N GLY A 4 18.17 14.36 35.83
CA GLY A 4 19.24 14.62 36.80
C GLY A 4 20.62 14.22 36.25
N ASN A 5 21.70 14.72 36.85
CA ASN A 5 23.04 14.46 36.33
C ASN A 5 23.46 13.00 36.56
N ASP A 6 23.46 12.20 35.49
CA ASP A 6 23.72 10.76 35.55
C ASP A 6 25.13 10.38 35.07
N VAL A 7 25.53 9.15 35.40
CA VAL A 7 26.73 8.51 34.84
C VAL A 7 26.30 7.27 34.06
N LEU A 8 26.58 7.27 32.76
CA LEU A 8 26.19 6.26 31.80
C LEU A 8 27.40 5.43 31.38
N THR A 9 27.22 4.12 31.22
CA THR A 9 28.25 3.16 30.80
C THR A 9 27.60 2.15 29.88
N GLY A 10 28.06 2.05 28.63
CA GLY A 10 27.49 1.18 27.59
C GLY A 10 27.93 -0.28 27.71
N GLY A 11 29.19 -0.51 28.11
CA GLY A 11 29.77 -1.83 28.24
C GLY A 11 30.48 -2.27 26.96
N ALA A 12 30.19 -3.48 26.50
CA ALA A 12 30.84 -4.06 25.32
C ALA A 12 29.87 -4.06 24.14
N GLY A 13 30.31 -3.52 23.01
CA GLY A 13 29.51 -3.52 21.78
C GLY A 13 29.45 -2.13 21.15
N ALA A 14 28.43 -1.90 20.34
CA ALA A 14 28.09 -0.58 19.85
C ALA A 14 26.86 -0.08 20.61
N ASP A 15 27.04 0.98 21.38
CA ASP A 15 26.06 1.47 22.32
C ASP A 15 25.39 2.76 21.85
N ARG A 16 24.21 3.04 22.39
CA ARG A 16 23.46 4.27 22.11
C ARG A 16 23.13 4.97 23.41
N PHE A 17 23.55 6.23 23.51
CA PHE A 17 23.31 7.06 24.68
C PHE A 17 22.27 8.13 24.31
N LEU A 18 21.06 7.97 24.83
CA LEU A 18 19.94 8.90 24.61
C LEU A 18 19.97 10.04 25.62
N PHE A 19 19.88 11.26 25.09
CA PHE A 19 19.76 12.50 25.86
C PHE A 19 18.46 13.19 25.51
N GLU A 20 17.63 13.44 26.51
CA GLU A 20 16.36 14.16 26.35
C GLU A 20 16.39 15.50 27.08
N ARG A 21 15.46 16.39 26.74
CA ARG A 21 15.36 17.70 27.38
C ARG A 21 15.02 17.52 28.85
N GLY A 22 15.77 18.17 29.74
CA GLY A 22 15.63 18.05 31.19
C GLY A 22 16.38 16.87 31.79
N ALA A 23 17.20 16.18 30.99
CA ALA A 23 18.06 15.12 31.50
C ALA A 23 19.14 15.64 32.45
N GLY A 24 19.57 16.90 32.32
CA GLY A 24 20.70 17.42 33.07
C GLY A 24 22.03 17.14 32.38
N ARG A 25 23.10 17.08 33.15
CA ARG A 25 24.48 16.98 32.67
C ARG A 25 25.02 15.58 32.90
N ASP A 26 24.83 14.71 31.92
CA ASP A 26 25.18 13.29 32.06
C ASP A 26 26.59 13.00 31.53
N VAL A 27 27.27 12.05 32.16
CA VAL A 27 28.62 11.62 31.81
C VAL A 27 28.60 10.22 31.23
N VAL A 28 29.07 10.06 30.00
CA VAL A 28 29.36 8.74 29.40
C VAL A 28 30.81 8.37 29.68
N THR A 29 31.05 7.19 30.25
CA THR A 29 32.38 6.79 30.74
C THR A 29 33.22 5.99 29.75
N ASP A 30 32.59 5.38 28.74
CA ASP A 30 33.21 4.41 27.84
C ASP A 30 32.89 4.63 26.35
N PHE A 31 32.47 5.85 25.98
CA PHE A 31 32.12 6.18 24.61
C PHE A 31 33.30 5.96 23.64
N GLN A 32 33.08 5.14 22.61
CA GLN A 32 34.02 4.83 21.55
C GLN A 32 33.60 5.50 20.22
N PRO A 33 34.32 6.55 19.76
CA PRO A 33 34.07 7.18 18.47
C PRO A 33 34.13 6.18 17.30
N GLY A 34 33.23 6.36 16.33
CA GLY A 34 33.01 5.49 15.19
C GLY A 34 32.17 4.25 15.48
N VAL A 35 32.04 3.86 16.76
CA VAL A 35 31.32 2.66 17.19
C VAL A 35 29.99 3.07 17.85
N ASP A 36 30.06 3.84 18.93
CA ASP A 36 28.89 4.25 19.69
C ASP A 36 28.15 5.43 19.05
N LYS A 37 26.96 5.72 19.57
CA LYS A 37 26.12 6.84 19.12
C LYS A 37 25.62 7.68 20.28
N ILE A 38 25.77 9.00 20.13
CA ILE A 38 25.03 9.98 20.93
C ILE A 38 23.70 10.25 20.23
N VAL A 39 22.60 9.92 20.88
CA VAL A 39 21.25 10.18 20.38
C VAL A 39 20.72 11.44 21.06
N ILE A 40 20.58 12.51 20.29
CA ILE A 40 20.01 13.77 20.75
C ILE A 40 18.50 13.69 20.52
N GLY A 41 17.71 13.70 21.60
CA GLY A 41 16.27 13.54 21.57
C GLY A 41 15.52 14.72 20.92
N GLY A 42 14.28 14.46 20.48
CA GLY A 42 13.42 15.39 19.74
C GLY A 42 13.18 16.75 20.42
N GLY A 43 13.34 16.81 21.74
CA GLY A 43 13.25 18.05 22.52
C GLY A 43 14.34 19.09 22.20
N PHE A 44 15.44 18.73 21.53
CA PHE A 44 16.55 19.62 21.23
C PHE A 44 16.56 20.11 19.78
N THR A 45 15.54 20.89 19.41
CA THR A 45 15.25 21.34 18.02
C THR A 45 16.35 22.18 17.35
N ALA A 46 17.38 22.63 18.08
CA ALA A 46 18.51 23.37 17.52
C ALA A 46 19.52 22.47 16.79
N PHE A 47 19.54 21.16 17.08
CA PHE A 47 20.49 20.22 16.51
C PHE A 47 19.96 19.59 15.23
N THR A 48 19.88 20.37 14.15
CA THR A 48 19.38 19.89 12.85
C THR A 48 20.48 19.45 11.88
N SER A 49 21.75 19.66 12.23
CA SER A 49 22.90 19.30 11.41
C SER A 49 24.14 19.02 12.27
N PHE A 50 25.12 18.30 11.72
CA PHE A 50 26.39 18.09 12.42
C PHE A 50 27.13 19.41 12.65
N ALA A 51 26.95 20.41 11.77
CA ALA A 51 27.47 21.75 12.01
C ALA A 51 26.89 22.39 13.28
N ALA A 52 25.61 22.16 13.58
CA ALA A 52 24.99 22.61 14.83
C ALA A 52 25.57 21.87 16.05
N VAL A 53 25.85 20.56 15.93
CA VAL A 53 26.57 19.80 16.96
C VAL A 53 27.96 20.39 17.17
N GLN A 54 28.74 20.58 16.11
CA GLN A 54 30.09 21.13 16.18
C GLN A 54 30.11 22.53 16.83
N ALA A 55 29.09 23.35 16.57
CA ALA A 55 28.96 24.67 17.18
C ALA A 55 28.70 24.61 18.71
N ALA A 56 28.11 23.53 19.20
CA ALA A 56 27.80 23.33 20.62
C ALA A 56 28.79 22.39 21.33
N LEU A 57 29.67 21.74 20.57
CA LEU A 57 30.67 20.81 21.06
C LEU A 57 31.93 21.57 21.48
N ARG A 58 32.42 21.31 22.70
CA ARG A 58 33.64 21.90 23.25
C ARG A 58 34.54 20.82 23.84
N GLN A 59 35.85 21.08 23.85
CA GLN A 59 36.81 20.28 24.62
C GLN A 59 36.92 20.86 26.03
N ASP A 60 36.85 20.00 27.06
CA ASP A 60 37.06 20.37 28.46
C ASP A 60 38.06 19.40 29.11
N GLY A 61 39.31 19.82 29.23
CA GLY A 61 40.39 18.91 29.60
C GLY A 61 40.47 17.71 28.65
N ALA A 62 40.35 16.50 29.20
CA ALA A 62 40.35 15.26 28.42
C ALA A 62 38.98 14.89 27.83
N ASP A 63 37.92 15.58 28.20
CA ASP A 63 36.53 15.19 27.91
C ASP A 63 35.96 16.05 26.79
N ALA A 64 35.10 15.46 25.95
CA ALA A 64 34.28 16.21 25.00
C ALA A 64 32.95 16.55 25.67
N VAL A 65 32.52 17.81 25.59
CA VAL A 65 31.25 18.26 26.17
C VAL A 65 30.38 18.83 25.05
N LEU A 66 29.21 18.23 24.85
CA LEU A 66 28.17 18.75 23.97
C LEU A 66 27.13 19.47 24.83
N GLU A 67 27.07 20.80 24.74
CA GLU A 67 26.07 21.60 25.45
C GLU A 67 24.74 21.56 24.69
N LEU A 68 23.72 20.90 25.24
CA LEU A 68 22.43 20.68 24.57
C LEU A 68 21.44 21.85 24.78
N GLY A 69 21.74 22.74 25.72
CA GLY A 69 20.90 23.89 26.08
C GLY A 69 20.00 23.61 27.28
N ASN A 70 19.35 24.64 27.83
CA ASN A 70 18.49 24.57 29.04
C ASN A 70 19.15 23.95 30.30
N GLY A 71 20.48 23.92 30.36
CA GLY A 71 21.24 23.28 31.45
C GLY A 71 21.66 21.84 31.17
N ASP A 72 21.16 21.23 30.09
CA ASP A 72 21.46 19.86 29.68
C ASP A 72 22.79 19.77 28.93
N ALA A 73 23.55 18.69 29.16
CA ALA A 73 24.81 18.43 28.46
C ALA A 73 25.16 16.93 28.41
N ALA A 74 25.82 16.52 27.32
CA ALA A 74 26.48 15.22 27.23
C ALA A 74 27.99 15.39 27.42
N ILE A 75 28.57 14.68 28.41
CA ILE A 75 30.00 14.72 28.72
C ILE A 75 30.60 13.34 28.38
N LEU A 76 31.48 13.29 27.39
CA LEU A 76 32.13 12.06 26.94
C LEU A 76 33.53 11.99 27.56
N ARG A 77 33.67 11.15 28.59
CA ARG A 77 34.88 11.08 29.39
C ARG A 77 36.06 10.53 28.58
N GLY A 78 37.17 11.25 28.56
CA GLY A 78 38.39 10.85 27.85
C GLY A 78 38.30 10.89 26.33
N VAL A 79 37.22 11.45 25.76
CA VAL A 79 37.00 11.52 24.31
C VAL A 79 37.47 12.88 23.78
N SER A 80 38.23 12.87 22.69
CA SER A 80 38.57 14.11 21.97
C SER A 80 37.39 14.57 21.13
N ALA A 81 36.96 15.82 21.31
CA ALA A 81 35.91 16.44 20.50
C ALA A 81 36.26 16.45 19.00
N ALA A 82 37.56 16.53 18.65
CA ALA A 82 38.03 16.49 17.27
C ALA A 82 37.98 15.10 16.62
N ALA A 83 37.86 14.03 17.43
CA ALA A 83 37.70 12.67 16.94
C ALA A 83 36.24 12.34 16.59
N LEU A 84 35.30 13.19 17.01
CA LEU A 84 33.88 12.99 16.75
C LEU A 84 33.50 13.51 15.36
N THR A 85 32.67 12.73 14.68
CA THR A 85 32.23 12.93 13.30
C THR A 85 30.70 12.90 13.23
N ALA A 86 30.14 13.29 12.08
CA ALA A 86 28.69 13.23 11.87
C ALA A 86 28.10 11.84 12.14
N THR A 87 28.86 10.76 11.94
CA THR A 87 28.39 9.39 12.18
C THR A 87 28.29 9.03 13.66
N ASP A 88 28.90 9.81 14.56
CA ASP A 88 28.85 9.57 16.02
C ASP A 88 27.59 10.13 16.67
N PHE A 89 26.83 10.96 15.93
CA PHE A 89 25.63 11.60 16.41
C PHE A 89 24.42 11.13 15.63
N ARG A 90 23.33 10.93 16.36
CA ARG A 90 21.98 10.88 15.84
C ARG A 90 21.29 12.15 16.30
N LEU A 91 21.00 13.00 15.32
CA LEU A 91 20.36 14.28 15.56
C LEU A 91 18.85 14.06 15.62
N PRO A 92 18.11 14.86 16.40
CA PRO A 92 16.66 14.82 16.36
C PRO A 92 16.24 15.00 14.90
N ALA A 93 15.36 14.11 14.42
CA ALA A 93 15.00 14.01 13.02
C ALA A 93 14.80 15.41 12.44
N ALA A 94 15.70 15.84 11.54
CA ALA A 94 15.76 17.20 11.02
C ALA A 94 14.52 17.60 10.19
N SER A 95 13.43 16.83 10.23
CA SER A 95 12.38 16.85 9.22
C SER A 95 10.92 16.82 9.75
N LEU A 96 10.64 16.76 11.05
CA LEU A 96 9.23 16.86 11.50
C LEU A 96 8.69 18.30 11.50
N THR A 97 9.57 19.31 11.48
CA THR A 97 9.20 20.73 11.50
C THR A 97 8.63 21.25 10.17
N THR A 98 8.61 20.42 9.13
CA THR A 98 8.09 20.76 7.79
C THR A 98 7.06 19.76 7.28
N LEU A 99 6.40 19.02 8.18
CA LEU A 99 5.32 18.10 7.81
C LEU A 99 4.07 18.85 7.36
N ARG A 100 3.49 18.38 6.26
CA ARG A 100 2.17 18.78 5.77
C ARG A 100 1.21 17.63 6.04
N PRO A 101 0.15 17.81 6.86
CA PRO A 101 -0.84 16.76 7.10
C PRO A 101 -1.50 16.32 5.78
N THR A 102 -1.60 15.01 5.58
CA THR A 102 -2.27 14.39 4.42
C THR A 102 -3.46 13.55 4.83
N PHE A 103 -3.47 13.04 6.06
CA PHE A 103 -4.59 12.32 6.66
C PHE A 103 -4.56 12.48 8.18
N ALA A 104 -5.73 12.56 8.79
CA ALA A 104 -5.88 12.50 10.24
C ALA A 104 -7.27 11.97 10.58
N ASP A 105 -7.32 11.01 11.48
CA ASP A 105 -8.52 10.66 12.22
C ASP A 105 -8.20 10.72 13.72
N GLU A 106 -8.91 11.60 14.42
CA GLU A 106 -8.82 11.82 15.87
C GLU A 106 -9.87 11.03 16.64
N PHE A 107 -10.63 10.17 15.94
CA PHE A 107 -11.69 9.32 16.46
C PHE A 107 -12.73 10.04 17.34
N ASN A 108 -12.93 11.35 17.19
CA ASN A 108 -14.05 12.08 17.81
C ASN A 108 -15.41 11.64 17.25
N SER A 109 -15.40 10.97 16.11
CA SER A 109 -16.49 10.19 15.53
C SER A 109 -15.88 9.02 14.77
N PHE A 110 -16.55 7.88 14.72
CA PHE A 110 -16.05 6.72 13.99
C PHE A 110 -17.08 6.17 13.02
N SER A 111 -16.65 5.94 11.79
CA SER A 111 -17.39 5.19 10.79
C SER A 111 -16.43 4.28 10.04
N ALA A 112 -16.72 2.98 10.07
CA ALA A 112 -16.07 2.02 9.21
C ALA A 112 -17.12 1.20 8.47
N THR A 113 -16.88 0.99 7.18
CA THR A 113 -17.75 0.20 6.32
C THR A 113 -16.95 -0.88 5.60
N PRO A 114 -17.61 -1.90 5.04
CA PRO A 114 -16.89 -2.94 4.30
C PRO A 114 -16.10 -2.41 3.10
N THR A 115 -16.52 -1.26 2.54
CA THR A 115 -15.90 -0.61 1.38
C THR A 115 -14.97 0.54 1.78
N GLY A 116 -15.07 1.04 3.01
CA GLY A 116 -14.36 2.24 3.45
C GLY A 116 -15.02 3.55 3.08
N LEU A 117 -16.28 3.49 2.69
CA LEU A 117 -17.06 4.64 2.23
C LEU A 117 -18.34 4.75 3.06
N THR A 118 -18.65 5.96 3.52
CA THR A 118 -19.90 6.21 4.24
C THR A 118 -21.09 6.17 3.27
N SER A 119 -22.31 6.15 3.78
CA SER A 119 -23.53 6.28 2.96
C SER A 119 -23.61 7.61 2.19
N ALA A 120 -22.77 8.59 2.53
CA ALA A 120 -22.63 9.86 1.82
C ALA A 120 -21.51 9.85 0.76
N GLY A 121 -20.86 8.71 0.52
CA GLY A 121 -19.76 8.57 -0.45
C GLY A 121 -18.45 9.21 0.00
N THR A 122 -18.34 9.62 1.27
CA THR A 122 -17.08 10.17 1.81
C THR A 122 -16.18 9.03 2.26
N ALA A 123 -14.89 9.16 1.96
CA ALA A 123 -13.87 8.23 2.42
C ALA A 123 -13.82 8.16 3.96
N GLY A 124 -13.85 6.94 4.49
CA GLY A 124 -13.72 6.59 5.90
C GLY A 124 -12.82 5.36 6.04
N TRP A 125 -12.95 4.63 7.14
CA TRP A 125 -12.18 3.42 7.33
C TRP A 125 -12.83 2.22 6.66
N ARG A 126 -12.06 1.47 5.87
CA ARG A 126 -12.49 0.15 5.42
C ARG A 126 -12.21 -0.86 6.53
N SER A 127 -13.20 -1.68 6.89
CA SER A 127 -13.07 -2.68 7.96
C SER A 127 -12.88 -4.12 7.48
N THR A 128 -12.75 -4.33 6.18
CA THR A 128 -12.46 -5.64 5.60
C THR A 128 -11.02 -5.74 5.14
N HIS A 129 -10.45 -6.91 5.35
CA HIS A 129 -9.20 -7.33 4.74
C HIS A 129 -9.32 -7.39 3.20
N LEU A 130 -8.28 -6.95 2.48
CA LEU A 130 -8.28 -6.83 1.02
C LEU A 130 -7.82 -8.09 0.30
N TRP A 131 -7.08 -8.97 0.98
CA TRP A 131 -6.59 -10.22 0.40
C TRP A 131 -7.53 -11.38 0.74
N GLY A 132 -8.49 -11.65 -0.13
CA GLY A 132 -9.31 -12.87 -0.08
C GLY A 132 -10.09 -13.10 1.22
N SER A 133 -9.59 -14.02 2.06
CA SER A 133 -10.21 -14.39 3.35
C SER A 133 -10.20 -13.22 4.35
N ARG A 134 -11.20 -13.19 5.23
CA ARG A 134 -11.34 -12.18 6.31
C ARG A 134 -10.35 -12.35 7.46
N SER A 135 -9.29 -13.11 7.23
CA SER A 135 -8.25 -13.49 8.18
C SER A 135 -7.01 -13.92 7.40
N VAL A 136 -5.85 -13.86 8.04
CA VAL A 136 -4.56 -14.29 7.48
C VAL A 136 -4.30 -15.76 7.90
N PRO A 137 -3.57 -16.58 7.11
CA PRO A 137 -3.31 -17.96 7.48
C PRO A 137 -2.72 -18.15 8.88
N ASN A 138 -3.21 -19.16 9.60
CA ASN A 138 -2.87 -19.52 10.99
C ASN A 138 -3.43 -18.58 12.07
N GLU A 139 -4.18 -17.55 11.71
CA GLU A 139 -4.96 -16.75 12.65
C GLU A 139 -6.37 -17.31 12.84
N VAL A 140 -7.05 -16.96 13.94
CA VAL A 140 -8.34 -17.55 14.34
C VAL A 140 -9.48 -16.54 14.48
N GLN A 141 -9.22 -15.26 14.21
CA GLN A 141 -10.25 -14.23 14.14
C GLN A 141 -10.81 -14.07 12.74
N TYR A 142 -12.10 -13.76 12.67
CA TYR A 142 -12.74 -13.16 11.52
C TYR A 142 -12.77 -11.65 11.72
N TYR A 143 -12.18 -10.88 10.81
CA TYR A 143 -12.28 -9.42 10.84
C TYR A 143 -13.72 -9.00 10.54
N ALA A 144 -14.42 -8.65 11.61
CA ALA A 144 -15.85 -8.43 11.62
C ALA A 144 -16.18 -6.97 11.31
N ASP A 145 -17.22 -6.80 10.51
CA ASP A 145 -17.85 -5.50 10.22
C ASP A 145 -19.29 -5.48 10.75
N ALA A 146 -20.02 -4.39 10.47
CA ALA A 146 -21.40 -4.22 10.92
C ALA A 146 -22.38 -5.26 10.34
N THR A 147 -21.98 -6.02 9.30
CA THR A 147 -22.80 -7.06 8.67
C THR A 147 -22.49 -8.46 9.21
N THR A 148 -21.42 -8.61 10.01
CA THR A 148 -20.97 -9.91 10.51
C THR A 148 -21.88 -10.40 11.64
N ALA A 149 -22.33 -11.66 11.54
CA ALA A 149 -23.09 -12.30 12.62
C ALA A 149 -22.14 -12.60 13.80
N GLY A 150 -22.20 -11.78 14.85
CA GLY A 150 -21.34 -11.92 16.04
C GLY A 150 -21.08 -10.58 16.75
N PRO A 151 -20.16 -10.55 17.72
CA PRO A 151 -19.77 -9.32 18.39
C PRO A 151 -19.08 -8.35 17.41
N TYR A 152 -19.66 -7.15 17.25
CA TYR A 152 -19.03 -6.06 16.51
C TYR A 152 -17.78 -5.57 17.28
N PRO A 153 -16.61 -5.46 16.63
CA PRO A 153 -15.34 -5.30 17.33
C PRO A 153 -15.00 -3.84 17.66
N PHE A 154 -15.69 -2.87 17.07
CA PHE A 154 -15.38 -1.45 17.23
C PHE A 154 -16.30 -0.75 18.22
N ALA A 155 -15.73 0.06 19.12
CA ALA A 155 -16.49 0.94 20.00
C ALA A 155 -15.76 2.28 20.17
N LEU A 156 -16.52 3.37 20.25
CA LEU A 156 -15.96 4.68 20.57
C LEU A 156 -16.24 5.02 22.03
N HIS A 157 -15.24 5.51 22.75
CA HIS A 157 -15.43 6.05 24.10
C HIS A 157 -14.74 7.40 24.26
N ASP A 158 -15.23 8.20 25.21
CA ASP A 158 -14.63 9.48 25.58
C ASP A 158 -13.61 9.26 26.70
N ALA A 159 -12.37 9.67 26.46
CA ALA A 159 -11.28 9.60 27.42
C ALA A 159 -10.84 11.01 27.84
N GLY A 160 -11.73 11.73 28.54
CA GLY A 160 -11.42 13.07 29.05
C GLY A 160 -11.58 14.18 28.00
N GLY A 161 -12.56 14.07 27.11
CA GLY A 161 -12.81 15.02 26.01
C GLY A 161 -12.11 14.67 24.71
N GLN A 162 -11.50 13.49 24.62
CA GLN A 162 -10.84 12.95 23.42
C GLN A 162 -11.55 11.66 23.01
N GLY A 163 -11.90 11.52 21.73
CA GLY A 163 -12.47 10.30 21.20
C GLY A 163 -11.41 9.21 21.07
N VAL A 164 -11.69 8.03 21.61
CA VAL A 164 -10.82 6.85 21.52
C VAL A 164 -11.59 5.71 20.87
N LEU A 165 -10.98 5.09 19.86
CA LEU A 165 -11.49 3.90 19.20
C LEU A 165 -10.92 2.63 19.82
N ASP A 166 -11.81 1.78 20.33
CA ASP A 166 -11.48 0.44 20.77
C ASP A 166 -11.65 -0.57 19.64
N ILE A 167 -10.64 -1.39 19.41
CA ILE A 167 -10.72 -2.65 18.65
C ILE A 167 -10.67 -3.80 19.65
N THR A 168 -11.78 -4.54 19.78
CA THR A 168 -11.89 -5.65 20.73
C THR A 168 -11.99 -7.00 20.02
N ALA A 169 -11.07 -7.90 20.33
CA ALA A 169 -11.13 -9.29 19.95
C ALA A 169 -11.97 -10.09 20.96
N ARG A 170 -12.91 -10.92 20.50
CA ARG A 170 -13.80 -11.73 21.37
C ARG A 170 -14.13 -13.10 20.75
N PRO A 171 -14.28 -14.17 21.55
CA PRO A 171 -14.79 -15.45 21.08
C PRO A 171 -16.16 -15.29 20.43
N ALA A 172 -16.36 -15.99 19.32
CA ALA A 172 -17.63 -16.06 18.62
C ALA A 172 -17.80 -17.44 17.98
N ALA A 173 -19.05 -17.91 17.93
CA ALA A 173 -19.40 -19.19 17.34
C ALA A 173 -20.12 -18.99 16.01
N GLY A 174 -19.97 -19.95 15.09
CA GLY A 174 -20.66 -19.94 13.80
C GLY A 174 -20.11 -18.93 12.80
N LEU A 175 -18.85 -18.50 12.96
CA LEU A 175 -18.17 -17.66 11.98
C LEU A 175 -17.79 -18.47 10.73
N PRO A 176 -17.65 -17.79 9.57
CA PRO A 176 -17.11 -18.42 8.37
C PRO A 176 -15.73 -19.07 8.60
N ASP A 177 -15.42 -20.05 7.76
CA ASP A 177 -14.13 -20.76 7.74
C ASP A 177 -13.72 -21.45 9.06
N GLY A 178 -14.68 -21.63 9.98
CA GLY A 178 -14.44 -22.25 11.28
C GLY A 178 -13.65 -21.37 12.25
N LEU A 179 -13.55 -20.06 11.97
CA LEU A 179 -12.90 -19.09 12.83
C LEU A 179 -13.65 -18.95 14.16
N THR A 180 -12.92 -18.62 15.22
CA THR A 180 -13.43 -18.73 16.61
C THR A 180 -13.43 -17.41 17.38
N TYR A 181 -12.93 -16.34 16.77
CA TYR A 181 -12.94 -14.99 17.31
C TYR A 181 -13.51 -13.99 16.30
N THR A 182 -14.21 -12.96 16.75
CA THR A 182 -14.30 -11.71 15.99
C THR A 182 -13.21 -10.76 16.45
N SER A 183 -12.69 -9.96 15.53
CA SER A 183 -11.82 -8.82 15.85
C SER A 183 -11.95 -7.75 14.77
N GLY A 184 -11.26 -6.63 14.91
CA GLY A 184 -11.28 -5.52 13.95
C GLY A 184 -9.96 -5.32 13.23
N LEU A 185 -10.09 -4.88 11.98
CA LEU A 185 -9.03 -4.34 11.14
C LEU A 185 -9.55 -3.05 10.52
N LEU A 186 -8.71 -2.03 10.46
CA LEU A 186 -8.94 -0.78 9.74
C LEU A 186 -7.93 -0.71 8.61
N THR A 187 -8.36 -0.29 7.43
CA THR A 187 -7.45 0.05 6.32
C THR A 187 -7.83 1.39 5.70
N SER A 188 -6.80 2.19 5.40
CA SER A 188 -6.93 3.46 4.69
C SER A 188 -6.96 3.28 3.17
N SER A 189 -7.01 2.05 2.64
CA SER A 189 -7.00 1.80 1.19
C SER A 189 -8.03 2.59 0.38
N ALA A 190 -9.19 2.89 0.98
CA ALA A 190 -10.24 3.71 0.38
C ALA A 190 -10.11 5.23 0.64
N SER A 191 -9.22 5.65 1.54
CA SER A 191 -9.14 7.03 2.06
C SER A 191 -7.77 7.70 1.91
N LEU A 192 -6.67 6.97 2.07
CA LEU A 192 -5.31 7.42 1.87
C LEU A 192 -4.42 6.29 1.35
N VAL A 193 -3.78 6.56 0.21
CA VAL A 193 -2.63 5.84 -0.31
C VAL A 193 -1.54 6.88 -0.57
N GLN A 194 -0.32 6.65 -0.08
CA GLN A 194 0.76 7.63 -0.18
C GLN A 194 2.12 6.94 -0.40
N THR A 195 3.01 7.59 -1.16
CA THR A 195 4.42 7.21 -1.24
C THR A 195 5.24 8.16 -0.37
N TYR A 196 6.07 7.58 0.52
CA TYR A 196 6.85 8.29 1.53
C TYR A 196 5.98 9.06 2.52
N GLY A 197 6.57 9.54 3.61
CA GLY A 197 5.89 10.38 4.57
C GLY A 197 6.20 10.00 6.01
N TYR A 198 5.43 10.60 6.89
CA TYR A 198 5.45 10.31 8.32
C TYR A 198 4.07 9.78 8.72
N PHE A 199 4.04 8.57 9.25
CA PHE A 199 2.81 7.85 9.61
C PHE A 199 2.88 7.55 11.09
N GLU A 200 1.84 7.90 11.84
CA GLU A 200 1.80 7.70 13.29
C GLU A 200 0.43 7.20 13.75
N MET A 201 0.46 6.34 14.76
CA MET A 201 -0.71 5.90 15.52
C MET A 201 -0.41 6.08 17.01
N ARG A 202 -1.31 6.76 17.73
CA ARG A 202 -1.26 6.80 19.19
C ARG A 202 -2.23 5.78 19.76
N ALA A 203 -1.71 4.76 20.41
CA ALA A 203 -2.50 3.64 20.89
C ALA A 203 -1.99 3.08 22.23
N GLN A 204 -2.89 2.41 22.94
CA GLN A 204 -2.61 1.51 24.04
C GLN A 204 -2.85 0.08 23.53
N ILE A 205 -1.83 -0.76 23.59
CA ILE A 205 -1.89 -2.11 23.01
C ILE A 205 -2.68 -3.09 23.89
N ALA A 206 -3.20 -4.13 23.25
CA ALA A 206 -3.91 -5.21 23.95
C ALA A 206 -2.93 -6.18 24.64
N THR A 207 -3.36 -6.77 25.76
CA THR A 207 -2.59 -7.83 26.46
C THR A 207 -3.32 -9.17 26.51
N GLY A 208 -2.55 -10.21 26.78
CA GLY A 208 -2.98 -11.61 26.81
C GLY A 208 -2.35 -12.41 25.68
N LYS A 209 -1.97 -13.64 25.99
CA LYS A 209 -1.35 -14.55 25.04
C LYS A 209 -2.26 -14.80 23.84
N GLY A 210 -1.66 -14.85 22.65
CA GLY A 210 -2.34 -15.04 21.38
C GLY A 210 -2.92 -13.75 20.78
N PHE A 211 -2.97 -12.63 21.50
CA PHE A 211 -3.39 -11.35 20.91
C PHE A 211 -2.21 -10.62 20.26
N TRP A 212 -2.44 -10.08 19.07
CA TRP A 212 -1.41 -9.49 18.24
C TRP A 212 -1.87 -8.15 17.64
N PRO A 213 -1.74 -7.05 18.40
CA PRO A 213 -1.95 -5.70 17.89
C PRO A 213 -0.89 -5.30 16.87
N ALA A 214 -1.30 -4.64 15.80
CA ALA A 214 -0.41 -4.16 14.74
C ALA A 214 -0.85 -2.82 14.13
N PHE A 215 0.15 -2.03 13.69
CA PHE A 215 0.01 -0.86 12.82
C PHE A 215 1.11 -0.91 11.76
N TRP A 216 0.70 -0.93 10.50
CA TRP A 216 1.57 -1.30 9.39
C TRP A 216 1.12 -0.69 8.07
N LEU A 217 2.00 -0.73 7.07
CA LEU A 217 1.76 -0.22 5.73
C LEU A 217 1.95 -1.33 4.71
N ALA A 218 1.00 -1.43 3.77
CA ALA A 218 1.03 -2.41 2.70
C ALA A 218 0.87 -1.75 1.34
N ARG A 219 1.36 -2.41 0.28
CA ARG A 219 1.28 -1.88 -1.09
C ARG A 219 -0.16 -1.67 -1.52
N ALA A 220 -0.41 -0.55 -2.16
CA ALA A 220 -1.72 -0.23 -2.73
C ALA A 220 -2.14 -1.16 -3.88
N ASP A 221 -1.21 -1.85 -4.52
CA ASP A 221 -1.51 -2.83 -5.58
C ASP A 221 -1.83 -4.24 -5.05
N LEU A 222 -1.96 -4.39 -3.72
CA LEU A 222 -2.30 -5.63 -3.04
C LEU A 222 -1.30 -6.77 -3.27
N THR A 223 -0.11 -6.48 -3.78
CA THR A 223 1.00 -7.44 -3.80
C THR A 223 1.77 -7.37 -2.49
N ALA A 224 2.28 -8.50 -2.03
CA ALA A 224 3.13 -8.57 -0.86
C ALA A 224 4.36 -9.41 -1.20
N PRO A 225 5.57 -9.05 -0.73
CA PRO A 225 6.06 -7.75 -0.21
C PRO A 225 6.26 -6.66 -1.30
N PRO A 226 6.71 -5.43 -0.97
CA PRO A 226 7.10 -4.88 0.35
C PRO A 226 6.00 -4.45 1.33
N GLU A 227 6.35 -4.46 2.62
CA GLU A 227 5.49 -4.09 3.76
C GLU A 227 6.33 -3.43 4.89
N ILE A 228 5.74 -2.46 5.60
CA ILE A 228 6.38 -1.74 6.71
C ILE A 228 5.53 -1.90 7.97
N ASP A 229 5.99 -2.69 8.91
CA ASP A 229 5.39 -2.84 10.22
C ASP A 229 5.92 -1.77 11.16
N VAL A 230 5.10 -0.75 11.40
CA VAL A 230 5.44 0.33 12.33
C VAL A 230 5.45 -0.18 13.75
N LEU A 231 4.42 -0.95 14.09
CA LEU A 231 4.27 -1.65 15.36
C LEU A 231 3.68 -3.03 15.11
N GLU A 232 4.33 -4.03 15.68
CA GLU A 232 3.70 -5.28 16.09
C GLU A 232 4.05 -5.54 17.56
N SER A 233 3.13 -6.13 18.32
CA SER A 233 3.42 -6.57 19.68
C SER A 233 2.72 -7.89 19.97
N LEU A 234 3.30 -8.68 20.87
CA LEU A 234 2.67 -9.89 21.40
C LEU A 234 2.02 -9.55 22.73
N GLY A 235 0.74 -9.87 22.89
CA GLY A 235 -0.02 -9.49 24.09
C GLY A 235 0.49 -10.12 25.39
N ASP A 236 1.27 -11.20 25.34
CA ASP A 236 1.97 -11.79 26.48
C ASP A 236 3.40 -11.24 26.70
N MET A 237 3.87 -10.35 25.83
CA MET A 237 5.13 -9.63 25.95
C MET A 237 4.94 -8.12 25.77
N PRO A 238 4.10 -7.46 26.59
CA PRO A 238 3.73 -6.07 26.33
C PRO A 238 4.86 -5.04 26.58
N GLY A 239 6.03 -5.47 27.04
CA GLY A 239 7.25 -4.64 27.08
C GLY A 239 8.12 -4.74 25.83
N VAL A 240 7.64 -5.40 24.77
CA VAL A 240 8.37 -5.58 23.51
C VAL A 240 7.53 -5.08 22.34
N ALA A 241 8.08 -4.13 21.59
CA ALA A 241 7.57 -3.73 20.28
C ALA A 241 8.49 -4.25 19.19
N TYR A 242 7.90 -4.66 18.07
CA TYR A 242 8.61 -5.05 16.87
C TYR A 242 8.29 -4.03 15.78
N SER A 243 9.32 -3.60 15.05
CA SER A 243 9.15 -2.89 13.79
C SER A 243 9.92 -3.63 12.72
N THR A 244 9.27 -3.86 11.59
CA THR A 244 9.76 -4.77 10.56
C THR A 244 9.62 -4.14 9.18
N VAL A 245 10.61 -4.38 8.32
CA VAL A 245 10.51 -4.11 6.89
C VAL A 245 10.56 -5.44 6.15
N HIS A 246 9.49 -5.76 5.44
CA HIS A 246 9.41 -6.91 4.55
C HIS A 246 9.77 -6.47 3.13
N THR A 247 10.73 -7.13 2.48
CA THR A 247 11.23 -6.76 1.15
C THR A 247 11.67 -7.97 0.33
N ASN A 248 11.53 -7.88 -0.98
CA ASN A 248 12.10 -8.79 -1.97
C ASN A 248 13.35 -8.22 -2.67
N SER A 249 13.82 -7.04 -2.26
CA SER A 249 14.97 -6.35 -2.89
C SER A 249 16.28 -7.17 -2.90
N THR A 250 16.38 -8.18 -2.05
CA THR A 250 17.53 -9.11 -1.99
C THR A 250 17.38 -10.33 -2.92
N GLY A 251 16.29 -10.41 -3.70
CA GLY A 251 15.98 -11.54 -4.58
C GLY A 251 15.06 -12.60 -3.95
N SER A 252 14.73 -12.47 -2.66
CA SER A 252 13.76 -13.32 -1.96
C SER A 252 13.16 -12.56 -0.77
N HIS A 253 12.00 -13.00 -0.28
CA HIS A 253 11.36 -12.40 0.89
C HIS A 253 12.30 -12.38 2.09
N THR A 254 12.64 -11.18 2.54
CA THR A 254 13.55 -10.91 3.64
C THR A 254 12.88 -9.93 4.61
N GLN A 255 13.06 -10.18 5.90
CA GLN A 255 12.65 -9.29 6.97
C GLN A 255 13.86 -8.54 7.51
N LEU A 256 13.78 -7.22 7.54
CA LEU A 256 14.71 -6.34 8.25
C LEU A 256 14.07 -5.95 9.58
N GLN A 257 13.87 -6.94 10.45
CA GLN A 257 13.21 -6.78 11.74
C GLN A 257 14.14 -6.18 12.79
N SER A 258 13.58 -5.34 13.65
CA SER A 258 14.17 -5.01 14.95
C SER A 258 13.14 -5.16 16.06
N ALA A 259 13.52 -5.90 17.11
CA ALA A 259 12.77 -6.00 18.34
C ALA A 259 13.32 -5.00 19.36
N PHE A 260 12.44 -4.29 20.06
CA PHE A 260 12.81 -3.27 21.03
C PHE A 260 12.17 -3.54 22.39
N TRP A 261 13.00 -3.54 23.42
CA TRP A 261 12.56 -3.57 24.80
C TRP A 261 12.34 -2.15 25.27
N THR A 262 11.11 -1.80 25.65
CA THR A 262 10.74 -0.42 25.98
C THR A 262 10.91 -0.08 27.46
N GLU A 263 11.33 -1.05 28.29
CA GLU A 263 11.34 -1.06 29.78
C GLU A 263 9.96 -0.79 30.44
N THR A 264 9.06 -0.17 29.69
CA THR A 264 7.68 0.18 30.01
C THR A 264 6.75 -0.83 29.37
N ASP A 265 5.78 -1.30 30.14
CA ASP A 265 4.65 -2.09 29.62
C ASP A 265 3.76 -1.18 28.77
N LEU A 266 3.81 -1.38 27.45
CA LEU A 266 3.11 -0.59 26.43
C LEU A 266 1.59 -0.67 26.53
N SER A 267 1.06 -1.60 27.34
CA SER A 267 -0.37 -1.71 27.60
C SER A 267 -0.85 -0.86 28.76
N GLN A 268 0.04 -0.23 29.54
CA GLN A 268 -0.37 0.55 30.71
C GLN A 268 -0.73 2.01 30.36
N ALA A 269 -0.29 2.49 29.20
CA ALA A 269 -0.51 3.85 28.74
C ALA A 269 -0.60 3.91 27.22
N PHE A 270 -1.06 5.05 26.71
CA PHE A 270 -0.97 5.35 25.28
C PHE A 270 0.44 5.77 24.90
N HIS A 271 0.96 5.15 23.85
CA HIS A 271 2.23 5.47 23.21
C HIS A 271 2.01 5.87 21.76
N THR A 272 2.91 6.67 21.21
CA THR A 272 2.89 7.08 19.80
C THR A 272 3.88 6.25 19.01
N TYR A 273 3.38 5.38 18.14
CA TYR A 273 4.17 4.54 17.25
C TYR A 273 4.23 5.20 15.88
N ALA A 274 5.44 5.43 15.35
CA ALA A 274 5.58 6.15 14.10
C ALA A 274 6.70 5.64 13.21
N VAL A 275 6.54 5.89 11.90
CA VAL A 275 7.58 5.66 10.91
C VAL A 275 7.77 6.91 10.03
N SER A 276 9.03 7.31 9.86
CA SER A 276 9.47 8.22 8.81
C SER A 276 9.97 7.39 7.64
N TRP A 277 9.19 7.30 6.58
CA TRP A 277 9.57 6.64 5.34
C TRP A 277 10.00 7.70 4.32
N ARG A 278 11.29 7.75 4.01
CA ARG A 278 11.87 8.62 2.99
C ARG A 278 12.41 7.78 1.81
N PRO A 279 12.73 8.40 0.66
CA PRO A 279 13.31 7.67 -0.47
C PRO A 279 14.63 6.96 -0.15
N ASP A 280 15.38 7.44 0.84
CA ASP A 280 16.71 6.94 1.18
C ASP A 280 16.75 6.14 2.49
N VAL A 281 15.88 6.46 3.45
CA VAL A 281 15.87 5.84 4.77
C VAL A 281 14.46 5.67 5.34
N ILE A 282 14.24 4.56 6.04
CA ILE A 282 13.07 4.33 6.89
C ILE A 282 13.53 4.39 8.34
N THR A 283 12.84 5.16 9.17
CA THR A 283 13.15 5.34 10.59
C THR A 283 11.91 5.09 11.45
N PHE A 284 12.03 4.26 12.46
CA PHE A 284 10.95 3.93 13.39
C PHE A 284 11.08 4.66 14.72
N TYR A 285 9.95 5.01 15.32
CA TYR A 285 9.87 5.76 16.58
C TYR A 285 8.82 5.19 17.53
N ILE A 286 9.11 5.25 18.83
CA ILE A 286 8.10 5.19 19.91
C ILE A 286 8.22 6.46 20.75
N ASP A 287 7.11 7.16 20.95
CA ASP A 287 7.03 8.43 21.71
C ASP A 287 8.03 9.49 21.22
N GLY A 288 8.28 9.52 19.90
CA GLY A 288 9.26 10.42 19.28
C GLY A 288 10.72 10.02 19.49
N THR A 289 10.98 8.92 20.21
CA THR A 289 12.31 8.32 20.34
C THR A 289 12.60 7.42 19.16
N GLU A 290 13.66 7.71 18.41
CA GLU A 290 14.12 6.85 17.31
C GLU A 290 14.59 5.49 17.84
N LEU A 291 14.07 4.42 17.25
CA LEU A 291 14.40 3.05 17.61
C LEU A 291 15.41 2.43 16.66
N TYR A 292 15.16 2.54 15.35
CA TYR A 292 15.96 1.89 14.32
C TYR A 292 15.77 2.54 12.95
N GLN A 293 16.76 2.32 12.09
CA GLN A 293 16.77 2.77 10.70
C GLN A 293 17.21 1.67 9.77
N VAL A 294 16.59 1.61 8.60
CA VAL A 294 17.05 0.85 7.43
C VAL A 294 17.18 1.78 6.24
N ALA A 295 18.11 1.48 5.34
CA ALA A 295 18.04 2.05 4.01
C ALA A 295 16.72 1.62 3.36
N THR A 296 16.02 2.54 2.69
CA THR A 296 14.77 2.20 2.01
C THR A 296 15.06 1.15 0.93
N PRO A 297 14.46 -0.05 1.00
CA PRO A 297 14.68 -1.09 0.01
C PRO A 297 14.26 -0.66 -1.40
N SER A 298 14.93 -1.19 -2.43
CA SER A 298 14.70 -0.77 -3.83
C SER A 298 13.31 -1.10 -4.38
N ASP A 299 12.57 -2.01 -3.74
CA ASP A 299 11.18 -2.33 -4.09
C ASP A 299 10.16 -1.46 -3.32
N MET A 300 10.61 -0.66 -2.34
CA MET A 300 9.78 0.08 -1.38
C MET A 300 9.64 1.57 -1.76
N HIS A 301 9.34 1.81 -3.04
CA HIS A 301 9.09 3.12 -3.63
C HIS A 301 7.69 3.26 -4.26
N SER A 302 6.87 2.20 -4.18
CA SER A 302 5.46 2.22 -4.59
C SER A 302 4.55 2.77 -3.49
N PRO A 303 3.38 3.35 -3.81
CA PRO A 303 2.44 3.83 -2.81
C PRO A 303 1.94 2.73 -1.85
N MET A 304 1.73 3.09 -0.60
CA MET A 304 1.21 2.21 0.46
C MET A 304 0.00 2.83 1.16
N TYR A 305 -0.88 1.99 1.71
CA TYR A 305 -1.95 2.38 2.64
C TYR A 305 -1.64 1.87 4.05
N MET A 306 -2.28 2.46 5.06
CA MET A 306 -2.15 2.07 6.45
C MET A 306 -3.15 0.98 6.82
N LEU A 307 -2.73 0.10 7.73
CA LEU A 307 -3.59 -0.84 8.43
C LEU A 307 -3.38 -0.73 9.94
N ALA A 308 -4.46 -0.87 10.70
CA ALA A 308 -4.42 -1.03 12.15
C ALA A 308 -5.37 -2.16 12.56
N ASN A 309 -4.87 -3.16 13.29
CA ASN A 309 -5.68 -4.33 13.65
C ASN A 309 -5.28 -4.95 14.98
N LEU A 310 -6.18 -5.81 15.48
CA LEU A 310 -5.90 -6.72 16.58
C LEU A 310 -6.11 -8.16 16.08
N ALA A 311 -5.05 -8.86 15.70
CA ALA A 311 -5.13 -10.26 15.30
C ALA A 311 -5.23 -11.19 16.52
N VAL A 312 -5.68 -12.43 16.28
CA VAL A 312 -5.75 -13.50 17.27
C VAL A 312 -5.08 -14.74 16.69
N GLY A 313 -4.00 -15.15 17.33
CA GLY A 313 -3.19 -16.27 16.92
C GLY A 313 -3.87 -17.62 17.05
N GLY A 314 -3.62 -18.48 16.07
CA GLY A 314 -3.82 -19.92 16.17
C GLY A 314 -2.56 -20.66 16.64
N PRO A 315 -2.64 -21.98 16.83
CA PRO A 315 -1.54 -22.80 17.36
C PRO A 315 -0.21 -22.72 16.59
N ASN A 316 -0.26 -22.39 15.30
CA ASN A 316 0.91 -22.32 14.40
C ASN A 316 1.27 -20.89 13.99
N SER A 317 0.67 -19.88 14.64
CA SER A 317 0.99 -18.47 14.41
C SER A 317 2.09 -18.00 15.36
N TRP A 318 2.73 -16.88 15.02
CA TRP A 318 3.76 -16.25 15.85
C TRP A 318 3.31 -15.91 17.29
N PRO A 319 2.14 -15.28 17.53
CA PRO A 319 1.62 -15.07 18.90
C PRO A 319 1.15 -16.36 19.60
N GLY A 320 1.04 -17.47 18.88
CA GLY A 320 0.50 -18.74 19.38
C GLY A 320 -1.01 -18.67 19.67
N ALA A 321 -1.57 -19.80 20.12
CA ALA A 321 -2.98 -19.86 20.51
C ALA A 321 -3.23 -19.13 21.84
N THR A 322 -4.44 -18.57 22.01
CA THR A 322 -4.85 -17.96 23.27
C THR A 322 -4.98 -19.00 24.40
N ASP A 323 -4.60 -18.62 25.62
CA ASP A 323 -4.72 -19.48 26.82
C ASP A 323 -6.13 -19.40 27.45
N GLY A 324 -7.18 -19.43 26.62
CA GLY A 324 -8.57 -19.41 27.07
C GLY A 324 -9.10 -18.04 27.54
N VAL A 325 -8.42 -16.95 27.19
CA VAL A 325 -8.81 -15.57 27.53
C VAL A 325 -10.06 -15.14 26.73
N SER A 326 -11.01 -14.48 27.41
CA SER A 326 -12.33 -14.16 26.87
C SER A 326 -12.38 -12.94 25.95
N SER A 327 -11.39 -12.06 25.97
CA SER A 327 -11.31 -10.88 25.10
C SER A 327 -10.04 -10.07 25.35
N ALA A 328 -9.60 -9.29 24.37
CA ALA A 328 -8.62 -8.23 24.56
C ALA A 328 -8.98 -7.01 23.71
N THR A 329 -8.56 -5.83 24.16
CA THR A 329 -8.87 -4.54 23.52
C THR A 329 -7.59 -3.77 23.26
N MET A 330 -7.43 -3.29 22.03
CA MET A 330 -6.49 -2.25 21.65
C MET A 330 -7.25 -0.93 21.52
N SER A 331 -6.76 0.13 22.14
CA SER A 331 -7.40 1.45 22.14
C SER A 331 -6.56 2.43 21.35
N ILE A 332 -7.15 3.16 20.40
CA ILE A 332 -6.48 4.09 19.49
C ILE A 332 -7.05 5.50 19.72
N ASP A 333 -6.18 6.43 20.05
CA ASP A 333 -6.51 7.86 20.21
C ASP A 333 -6.55 8.57 18.85
N TYR A 334 -5.52 8.37 18.02
CA TYR A 334 -5.52 8.90 16.65
C TYR A 334 -4.66 8.07 15.70
N ILE A 335 -4.95 8.19 14.41
CA ILE A 335 -4.05 7.80 13.31
C ILE A 335 -3.86 9.00 12.39
N ARG A 336 -2.61 9.33 12.07
CA ARG A 336 -2.25 10.46 11.22
C ARG A 336 -1.20 10.07 10.19
N ALA A 337 -1.27 10.73 9.04
CA ALA A 337 -0.23 10.71 8.03
C ALA A 337 0.10 12.13 7.58
N SER A 338 1.37 12.35 7.27
CA SER A 338 1.89 13.62 6.77
C SER A 338 2.93 13.40 5.68
N GLN A 339 3.15 14.41 4.85
CA GLN A 339 4.19 14.43 3.85
C GLN A 339 5.26 15.47 4.19
N PHE A 340 6.52 15.17 3.86
CA PHE A 340 7.63 16.10 4.06
C PHE A 340 7.60 17.21 3.00
N ALA A 341 7.71 18.48 3.41
CA ALA A 341 7.61 19.60 2.47
C ALA A 341 8.76 19.68 1.45
N ASP A 342 9.89 19.03 1.70
CA ASP A 342 11.05 18.94 0.80
C ASP A 342 10.88 17.85 -0.27
N LEU A 343 9.94 16.92 -0.10
CA LEU A 343 9.55 15.97 -1.15
C LEU A 343 8.56 16.65 -2.10
N ALA A 344 9.09 17.31 -3.14
CA ALA A 344 8.32 18.08 -4.11
C ALA A 344 7.81 17.24 -5.29
N ALA A 345 6.50 16.95 -5.31
CA ALA A 345 5.62 17.03 -6.48
C ALA A 345 4.18 17.23 -5.97
N PRO A 346 3.31 17.94 -6.71
CA PRO A 346 2.13 18.61 -6.17
C PRO A 346 1.14 17.61 -5.56
N VAL A 347 0.55 17.98 -4.43
CA VAL A 347 -0.77 17.49 -4.04
C VAL A 347 -1.71 17.88 -5.18
N ARG A 348 -1.90 16.95 -6.13
CA ARG A 348 -3.11 16.97 -6.95
C ARG A 348 -4.26 16.69 -5.97
N PRO A 349 -5.36 17.46 -6.00
CA PRO A 349 -6.59 17.00 -5.39
C PRO A 349 -6.83 15.56 -5.85
N VAL A 350 -7.04 14.68 -4.88
CA VAL A 350 -7.22 13.24 -5.01
C VAL A 350 -7.90 12.87 -6.35
N GLU A 351 -7.14 12.31 -7.29
CA GLU A 351 -7.72 11.32 -8.20
C GLU A 351 -7.66 10.01 -7.41
N VAL A 352 -8.80 9.65 -6.81
CA VAL A 352 -8.99 8.30 -6.28
C VAL A 352 -8.92 7.42 -7.53
N ARG A 353 -7.84 6.64 -7.67
CA ARG A 353 -7.57 5.94 -8.93
C ARG A 353 -8.69 4.94 -9.20
N ALA A 354 -9.39 5.13 -10.31
CA ALA A 354 -10.23 4.12 -10.94
C ALA A 354 -9.49 2.79 -10.99
N LEU A 355 -10.06 1.77 -10.35
CA LEU A 355 -9.60 0.40 -10.44
C LEU A 355 -10.21 -0.25 -11.68
N VAL A 356 -9.38 -0.86 -12.51
CA VAL A 356 -9.84 -1.74 -13.60
C VAL A 356 -9.74 -3.17 -13.07
N LEU A 357 -10.88 -3.81 -12.82
CA LEU A 357 -10.97 -5.16 -12.29
C LEU A 357 -11.54 -6.10 -13.35
N GLU A 358 -10.81 -7.17 -13.67
CA GLU A 358 -11.20 -8.16 -14.67
C GLU A 358 -11.30 -9.56 -14.09
N GLY A 359 -12.48 -10.17 -14.25
CA GLY A 359 -12.77 -11.55 -13.90
C GLY A 359 -12.32 -12.58 -14.92
N SER A 360 -12.25 -13.83 -14.46
CA SER A 360 -11.81 -14.93 -15.31
C SER A 360 -13.02 -15.57 -16.02
N GLY A 361 -12.87 -16.80 -16.51
CA GLY A 361 -13.99 -17.61 -16.97
C GLY A 361 -14.51 -18.58 -15.90
N ALA A 362 -14.32 -18.28 -14.62
CA ALA A 362 -14.81 -19.07 -13.49
C ALA A 362 -15.93 -18.31 -12.75
N VAL A 363 -16.31 -18.72 -11.54
CA VAL A 363 -17.34 -18.02 -10.74
C VAL A 363 -16.63 -17.24 -9.66
N GLU A 364 -16.71 -15.92 -9.73
CA GLU A 364 -15.92 -15.01 -8.92
C GLU A 364 -16.75 -14.07 -8.02
N ARG A 365 -16.07 -13.53 -7.01
CA ARG A 365 -16.58 -12.41 -6.20
C ARG A 365 -15.61 -11.24 -6.28
N PHE A 366 -16.01 -10.16 -6.94
CA PHE A 366 -15.22 -8.94 -7.12
C PHE A 366 -15.68 -7.81 -6.20
N VAL A 367 -14.71 -7.03 -5.73
CA VAL A 367 -14.95 -5.84 -4.92
C VAL A 367 -13.99 -4.73 -5.37
N GLY A 368 -14.56 -3.69 -5.95
CA GLY A 368 -13.90 -2.42 -6.29
C GLY A 368 -13.44 -1.64 -5.06
N GLY A 369 -12.83 -0.51 -5.34
CA GLY A 369 -12.23 0.39 -4.38
C GLY A 369 -13.09 1.63 -4.14
N ALA A 370 -12.43 2.75 -3.90
CA ALA A 370 -13.04 4.06 -4.08
C ALA A 370 -12.54 4.60 -5.43
N GLY A 371 -13.33 5.45 -6.11
CA GLY A 371 -13.01 5.97 -7.44
C GLY A 371 -14.08 5.61 -8.48
N GLU A 372 -13.89 6.02 -9.73
CA GLU A 372 -14.77 5.61 -10.83
C GLU A 372 -14.27 4.30 -11.42
N ASP A 373 -14.66 3.16 -10.82
CA ASP A 373 -14.11 1.87 -11.19
C ASP A 373 -14.69 1.34 -12.51
N ARG A 374 -13.94 0.49 -13.21
CA ARG A 374 -14.42 -0.24 -14.40
C ARG A 374 -14.28 -1.72 -14.12
N ILE A 375 -15.40 -2.43 -14.02
CA ILE A 375 -15.45 -3.79 -13.49
C ILE A 375 -16.12 -4.72 -14.50
N THR A 376 -15.48 -5.83 -14.82
CA THR A 376 -16.11 -6.95 -15.54
C THR A 376 -16.00 -8.25 -14.76
N GLY A 377 -17.08 -9.03 -14.70
CA GLY A 377 -17.10 -10.36 -14.08
C GLY A 377 -16.50 -11.44 -14.98
N GLY A 378 -16.50 -11.22 -16.30
CA GLY A 378 -16.17 -12.25 -17.27
C GLY A 378 -17.36 -13.18 -17.54
N ARG A 379 -17.07 -14.46 -17.84
CA ARG A 379 -18.12 -15.46 -18.11
C ARG A 379 -18.54 -16.16 -16.83
N ASN A 380 -19.80 -16.59 -16.81
CA ASN A 380 -20.52 -17.38 -15.80
C ASN A 380 -21.46 -16.57 -14.92
N ASN A 381 -21.37 -16.63 -13.60
CA ASN A 381 -22.39 -16.05 -12.73
C ASN A 381 -21.68 -15.41 -11.55
N ASP A 382 -21.30 -14.15 -11.71
CA ASP A 382 -20.39 -13.48 -10.80
C ASP A 382 -21.12 -12.59 -9.80
N ALA A 383 -20.44 -12.30 -8.68
CA ALA A 383 -20.91 -11.33 -7.69
C ALA A 383 -19.97 -10.12 -7.65
N LEU A 384 -20.42 -8.98 -8.16
CA LEU A 384 -19.64 -7.74 -8.31
C LEU A 384 -20.05 -6.70 -7.25
N THR A 385 -19.09 -5.90 -6.80
CA THR A 385 -19.28 -4.79 -5.86
C THR A 385 -18.43 -3.63 -6.37
N GLY A 386 -19.00 -2.45 -6.58
CA GLY A 386 -18.33 -1.27 -7.14
C GLY A 386 -17.49 -0.54 -6.11
N GLY A 387 -18.01 -0.40 -4.89
CA GLY A 387 -17.43 0.46 -3.88
C GLY A 387 -18.08 1.84 -3.90
N ALA A 388 -17.32 2.92 -4.06
CA ALA A 388 -17.96 4.23 -4.25
C ALA A 388 -17.20 5.11 -5.22
N GLY A 389 -17.97 6.01 -5.81
CA GLY A 389 -17.63 6.76 -7.00
C GLY A 389 -18.65 6.40 -8.07
N ALA A 390 -18.47 6.89 -9.28
CA ALA A 390 -19.35 6.55 -10.40
C ALA A 390 -18.79 5.33 -11.11
N ASP A 391 -19.22 4.14 -10.70
CA ASP A 391 -18.65 2.89 -11.18
C ASP A 391 -19.29 2.45 -12.50
N THR A 392 -18.52 1.84 -13.38
CA THR A 392 -18.98 1.28 -14.65
C THR A 392 -18.81 -0.24 -14.64
N PHE A 393 -19.92 -0.96 -14.53
CA PHE A 393 -19.95 -2.42 -14.68
C PHE A 393 -20.17 -2.78 -16.14
N ILE A 394 -19.25 -3.55 -16.70
CA ILE A 394 -19.17 -3.82 -18.14
C ILE A 394 -19.59 -5.26 -18.40
N PHE A 395 -20.60 -5.42 -19.25
CA PHE A 395 -21.14 -6.72 -19.65
C PHE A 395 -21.21 -6.86 -21.17
N VAL A 396 -20.94 -8.07 -21.65
CA VAL A 396 -21.12 -8.52 -23.03
C VAL A 396 -22.04 -9.74 -23.06
N SER A 397 -22.54 -10.10 -24.25
CA SER A 397 -23.37 -11.29 -24.37
C SER A 397 -22.56 -12.56 -24.09
N GLY A 398 -23.12 -13.46 -23.28
CA GLY A 398 -22.47 -14.68 -22.83
C GLY A 398 -21.80 -14.59 -21.46
N ASP A 399 -21.90 -13.44 -20.79
CA ASP A 399 -21.39 -13.27 -19.42
C ASP A 399 -22.20 -14.06 -18.40
N GLY A 400 -23.48 -14.34 -18.67
CA GLY A 400 -24.31 -15.26 -17.90
C GLY A 400 -25.24 -14.54 -16.91
N LYS A 401 -25.22 -14.93 -15.63
CA LYS A 401 -26.19 -14.45 -14.63
C LYS A 401 -25.52 -13.85 -13.39
N ASP A 402 -25.26 -12.55 -13.48
CA ASP A 402 -24.46 -11.83 -12.51
C ASP A 402 -25.30 -11.09 -11.48
N ILE A 403 -24.66 -10.77 -10.37
CA ILE A 403 -25.21 -10.02 -9.25
C ILE A 403 -24.31 -8.82 -8.98
N ILE A 404 -24.86 -7.61 -8.95
CA ILE A 404 -24.17 -6.42 -8.44
C ILE A 404 -24.76 -6.09 -7.08
N THR A 405 -23.91 -5.99 -6.07
CA THR A 405 -24.34 -5.93 -4.67
C THR A 405 -24.60 -4.53 -4.13
N ASP A 406 -24.07 -3.49 -4.78
CA ASP A 406 -24.09 -2.10 -4.29
C ASP A 406 -24.40 -1.04 -5.36
N PHE A 407 -24.95 -1.42 -6.52
CA PHE A 407 -25.27 -0.49 -7.61
C PHE A 407 -26.13 0.70 -7.14
N GLN A 408 -25.66 1.93 -7.40
CA GLN A 408 -26.29 3.19 -7.05
C GLN A 408 -26.94 3.87 -8.27
N PRO A 409 -28.30 3.87 -8.38
CA PRO A 409 -28.99 4.50 -9.51
C PRO A 409 -28.69 6.00 -9.63
N GLY A 410 -28.30 6.45 -10.83
CA GLY A 410 -27.91 7.82 -11.16
C GLY A 410 -26.50 8.21 -10.76
N VAL A 411 -25.70 7.25 -10.28
CA VAL A 411 -24.28 7.41 -9.98
C VAL A 411 -23.49 6.35 -10.76
N ASP A 412 -23.88 5.09 -10.65
CA ASP A 412 -23.25 3.98 -11.36
C ASP A 412 -23.85 3.75 -12.74
N HIS A 413 -23.09 3.06 -13.58
CA HIS A 413 -23.43 2.72 -14.93
C HIS A 413 -23.31 1.23 -15.20
N LEU A 414 -24.34 0.67 -15.83
CA LEU A 414 -24.26 -0.59 -16.56
C LEU A 414 -23.89 -0.27 -18.00
N LEU A 415 -22.70 -0.66 -18.41
CA LEU A 415 -22.31 -0.64 -19.81
C LEU A 415 -22.61 -2.00 -20.44
N LEU A 416 -23.62 -2.05 -21.31
CA LEU A 416 -23.96 -3.25 -22.07
C LEU A 416 -23.30 -3.17 -23.45
N ASN A 417 -22.10 -3.72 -23.57
CA ASN A 417 -21.31 -3.64 -24.80
C ASN A 417 -21.83 -4.65 -25.84
N GLY A 418 -22.01 -4.18 -27.08
CA GLY A 418 -22.58 -4.98 -28.17
C GLY A 418 -24.09 -5.29 -28.05
N VAL A 419 -24.79 -4.74 -27.05
CA VAL A 419 -26.21 -4.98 -26.81
C VAL A 419 -27.05 -3.77 -27.24
N GLY A 420 -28.05 -3.99 -28.10
CA GLY A 420 -28.96 -2.93 -28.54
C GLY A 420 -30.02 -2.60 -27.49
N ALA A 421 -30.36 -1.33 -27.30
CA ALA A 421 -31.35 -0.88 -26.31
C ALA A 421 -32.72 -1.59 -26.40
N ASN A 422 -33.16 -1.95 -27.62
CA ASN A 422 -34.43 -2.67 -27.84
C ASN A 422 -34.40 -4.13 -27.38
N SER A 423 -33.23 -4.67 -27.03
CA SER A 423 -33.03 -6.05 -26.57
C SER A 423 -32.91 -6.17 -25.05
N VAL A 424 -33.02 -5.05 -24.34
CA VAL A 424 -32.90 -4.97 -22.88
C VAL A 424 -34.27 -4.77 -22.25
N SER A 425 -34.54 -5.53 -21.20
CA SER A 425 -35.76 -5.40 -20.40
C SER A 425 -35.42 -5.44 -18.92
N THR A 426 -36.25 -4.80 -18.10
CA THR A 426 -36.09 -4.79 -16.65
C THR A 426 -37.31 -5.37 -15.96
N LYS A 427 -37.09 -6.11 -14.88
CA LYS A 427 -38.15 -6.72 -14.09
C LYS A 427 -37.80 -6.68 -12.60
N ALA A 428 -38.71 -6.15 -11.79
CA ALA A 428 -38.58 -6.21 -10.35
C ALA A 428 -38.63 -7.66 -9.84
N SER A 429 -37.79 -7.98 -8.86
CA SER A 429 -37.74 -9.24 -8.14
C SER A 429 -37.75 -9.00 -6.63
N SER A 430 -37.82 -10.06 -5.84
CA SER A 430 -37.70 -9.96 -4.38
C SER A 430 -36.29 -9.58 -3.90
N SER A 431 -35.26 -9.71 -4.74
CA SER A 431 -33.87 -9.39 -4.42
C SER A 431 -33.41 -8.04 -4.98
N GLY A 432 -34.20 -7.38 -5.82
CA GLY A 432 -33.87 -6.10 -6.44
C GLY A 432 -34.41 -5.98 -7.86
N LEU A 433 -33.64 -5.41 -8.78
CA LEU A 433 -34.01 -5.24 -10.18
C LEU A 433 -33.21 -6.20 -11.06
N VAL A 434 -33.90 -6.98 -11.89
CA VAL A 434 -33.25 -7.83 -12.90
C VAL A 434 -33.25 -7.10 -14.23
N VAL A 435 -32.07 -6.90 -14.80
CA VAL A 435 -31.85 -6.43 -16.17
C VAL A 435 -31.57 -7.66 -17.04
N SER A 436 -32.36 -7.87 -18.09
CA SER A 436 -32.21 -9.01 -19.01
C SER A 436 -31.81 -8.53 -20.40
N TYR A 437 -30.80 -9.16 -20.98
CA TYR A 437 -30.30 -8.88 -22.33
C TYR A 437 -29.88 -10.21 -22.99
N GLY A 438 -30.48 -10.54 -24.13
CA GLY A 438 -30.24 -11.85 -24.75
C GLY A 438 -30.64 -13.03 -23.84
N LYS A 439 -29.67 -13.90 -23.50
CA LYS A 439 -29.85 -15.03 -22.56
C LYS A 439 -29.34 -14.72 -21.14
N ASP A 440 -28.73 -13.55 -20.98
CA ASP A 440 -27.97 -13.14 -19.82
C ASP A 440 -28.81 -12.22 -18.92
N THR A 441 -28.48 -12.17 -17.62
CA THR A 441 -29.19 -11.34 -16.65
C THR A 441 -28.26 -10.73 -15.63
N ILE A 442 -28.46 -9.45 -15.30
CA ILE A 442 -27.81 -8.78 -14.17
C ILE A 442 -28.86 -8.56 -13.09
N THR A 443 -28.59 -9.02 -11.87
CA THR A 443 -29.41 -8.71 -10.69
C THR A 443 -28.77 -7.57 -9.91
N LEU A 444 -29.42 -6.42 -9.90
CA LEU A 444 -29.03 -5.27 -9.08
C LEU A 444 -29.66 -5.42 -7.71
N GLN A 445 -28.88 -5.89 -6.74
CA GLN A 445 -29.38 -6.21 -5.41
C GLN A 445 -29.86 -4.94 -4.70
N GLY A 446 -31.05 -4.98 -4.11
CA GLY A 446 -31.63 -3.85 -3.37
C GLY A 446 -32.07 -2.64 -4.22
N VAL A 447 -31.81 -2.65 -5.54
CA VAL A 447 -32.25 -1.60 -6.46
C VAL A 447 -33.71 -1.79 -6.84
N ALA A 448 -34.54 -0.76 -6.63
CA ALA A 448 -35.97 -0.80 -6.96
C ALA A 448 -36.27 -0.43 -8.43
N ALA A 449 -35.54 0.54 -8.97
CA ALA A 449 -35.67 1.03 -10.34
C ALA A 449 -34.39 1.76 -10.76
N LEU A 450 -34.13 1.79 -12.07
CA LEU A 450 -33.05 2.57 -12.69
C LEU A 450 -33.52 3.97 -13.07
N LYS A 451 -32.59 4.90 -13.15
CA LYS A 451 -32.76 6.25 -13.70
C LYS A 451 -32.33 6.31 -15.15
N ALA A 452 -32.74 7.37 -15.84
CA ALA A 452 -32.27 7.63 -17.20
C ALA A 452 -30.76 7.91 -17.18
N GLY A 453 -29.99 7.17 -17.97
CA GLY A 453 -28.53 7.26 -18.00
C GLY A 453 -27.79 6.15 -17.23
N ASP A 454 -28.49 5.35 -16.41
CA ASP A 454 -27.85 4.26 -15.66
C ASP A 454 -27.44 3.10 -16.57
N ILE A 455 -28.17 2.86 -17.67
CA ILE A 455 -27.75 1.90 -18.69
C ILE A 455 -27.18 2.68 -19.87
N LEU A 456 -25.92 2.41 -20.15
CA LEU A 456 -25.20 2.89 -21.30
C LEU A 456 -25.17 1.79 -22.37
N TYR A 457 -25.45 2.20 -23.61
CA TYR A 457 -25.44 1.33 -24.78
C TYR A 457 -24.37 1.84 -25.74
N GLY A 458 -23.42 0.99 -26.10
CA GLY A 458 -22.37 1.34 -27.06
C GLY A 458 -20.99 0.85 -26.64
N ASP A 459 -20.04 1.13 -27.51
CA ASP A 459 -18.63 0.79 -27.38
C ASP A 459 -17.97 1.87 -26.51
N ALA A 460 -17.86 1.63 -25.20
CA ALA A 460 -16.80 2.33 -24.48
C ALA A 460 -15.47 1.76 -25.02
N THR A 461 -14.43 2.59 -25.07
CA THR A 461 -13.05 2.19 -25.39
C THR A 461 -12.44 1.24 -24.34
N VAL A 462 -13.23 0.32 -23.78
CA VAL A 462 -12.84 -0.66 -22.78
C VAL A 462 -13.72 -1.89 -23.02
N LEU A 463 -13.06 -2.96 -23.49
CA LEU A 463 -13.47 -4.38 -23.50
C LEU A 463 -14.52 -4.80 -24.54
N SER A 464 -14.06 -4.99 -25.78
CA SER A 464 -14.64 -5.99 -26.70
C SER A 464 -13.51 -6.90 -27.19
N SER A 465 -13.81 -8.14 -27.57
CA SER A 465 -12.84 -9.09 -28.11
C SER A 465 -12.42 -8.66 -29.52
N ASP A 466 -11.15 -8.30 -29.69
CA ASP A 466 -10.50 -7.79 -30.90
C ASP A 466 -10.89 -6.33 -31.25
N GLN A 467 -9.97 -5.39 -31.00
CA GLN A 467 -10.15 -3.95 -31.16
C GLN A 467 -9.30 -3.37 -32.28
N PHE A 468 -9.85 -2.41 -33.02
CA PHE A 468 -9.07 -1.53 -33.90
C PHE A 468 -9.05 -0.11 -33.31
N LEU A 469 -8.00 0.20 -32.55
CA LEU A 469 -7.79 1.49 -31.88
C LEU A 469 -6.89 2.38 -32.73
N ASP A 470 -7.49 3.21 -33.58
CA ASP A 470 -6.73 4.13 -34.44
C ASP A 470 -6.70 5.56 -33.88
N ARG A 471 -5.51 6.02 -33.48
CA ARG A 471 -5.21 7.42 -33.12
C ARG A 471 -4.23 8.07 -34.09
N SER A 472 -4.08 7.57 -35.32
CA SER A 472 -3.10 8.06 -36.31
C SER A 472 -3.21 9.55 -36.65
N ALA A 473 -4.36 10.17 -36.40
CA ALA A 473 -4.58 11.61 -36.61
C ALA A 473 -4.18 12.49 -35.40
N SER A 474 -3.84 11.89 -34.26
CA SER A 474 -3.39 12.60 -33.06
C SER A 474 -1.98 13.15 -33.25
N THR A 475 -1.71 14.29 -32.61
CA THR A 475 -0.39 14.96 -32.59
C THR A 475 0.12 15.19 -31.16
N ARG A 476 -0.52 14.57 -30.17
CA ARG A 476 -0.21 14.69 -28.74
C ARG A 476 0.15 13.30 -28.23
N ALA A 477 1.03 13.23 -27.23
CA ALA A 477 1.28 12.01 -26.47
C ALA A 477 -0.04 11.36 -25.99
N GLN A 478 -0.19 10.07 -26.26
CA GLN A 478 -1.32 9.24 -25.91
C GLN A 478 -0.95 8.22 -24.84
N THR A 479 -1.96 7.75 -24.12
CA THR A 479 -1.89 6.48 -23.40
C THR A 479 -3.04 5.63 -23.93
N VAL A 480 -2.71 4.52 -24.57
CA VAL A 480 -3.67 3.64 -25.26
C VAL A 480 -3.51 2.23 -24.70
N THR A 481 -4.63 1.65 -24.26
CA THR A 481 -4.70 0.28 -23.76
C THR A 481 -5.67 -0.49 -24.64
N GLY A 482 -5.27 -1.65 -25.14
CA GLY A 482 -6.12 -2.60 -25.85
C GLY A 482 -6.92 -3.47 -24.88
N SER A 483 -7.36 -4.61 -25.40
CA SER A 483 -8.26 -5.59 -24.81
C SER A 483 -7.53 -6.92 -24.54
N VAL A 484 -8.29 -7.99 -24.33
CA VAL A 484 -7.76 -9.36 -24.16
C VAL A 484 -7.85 -10.20 -25.46
N GLY A 485 -8.21 -9.55 -26.57
CA GLY A 485 -8.27 -10.14 -27.91
C GLY A 485 -7.09 -9.73 -28.78
N ASN A 486 -7.09 -10.15 -30.04
CA ASN A 486 -6.06 -9.74 -30.99
C ASN A 486 -6.36 -8.33 -31.51
N ASP A 487 -5.68 -7.35 -30.96
CA ASP A 487 -5.95 -5.95 -31.24
C ASP A 487 -5.10 -5.39 -32.36
N THR A 488 -5.49 -4.22 -32.86
CA THR A 488 -4.70 -3.40 -33.75
C THR A 488 -4.73 -1.97 -33.23
N ILE A 489 -3.59 -1.49 -32.73
CA ILE A 489 -3.47 -0.20 -32.05
C ILE A 489 -2.51 0.72 -32.81
N LYS A 490 -2.91 1.98 -33.00
CA LYS A 490 -2.07 3.04 -33.57
C LYS A 490 -2.08 4.28 -32.68
N GLY A 491 -0.92 4.71 -32.17
CA GLY A 491 -0.74 5.84 -31.25
C GLY A 491 -0.80 7.23 -31.90
N GLY A 492 -0.23 7.36 -33.11
CA GLY A 492 -0.22 8.61 -33.87
C GLY A 492 1.11 9.34 -33.74
N ALA A 493 1.08 10.65 -33.50
CA ALA A 493 2.29 11.43 -33.27
C ALA A 493 2.35 11.93 -31.82
N GLY A 494 3.54 11.96 -31.23
CA GLY A 494 3.77 12.22 -29.80
C GLY A 494 4.55 11.07 -29.17
N ASP A 495 4.97 11.24 -27.91
CA ASP A 495 5.64 10.17 -27.16
C ASP A 495 4.57 9.30 -26.48
N ASP A 496 4.15 8.23 -27.14
CA ASP A 496 2.97 7.46 -26.76
C ASP A 496 3.29 6.32 -25.79
N TRP A 497 2.32 5.97 -24.94
CA TRP A 497 2.34 4.77 -24.09
C TRP A 497 1.28 3.80 -24.59
N ILE A 498 1.70 2.63 -25.07
CA ILE A 498 0.80 1.65 -25.69
C ILE A 498 0.88 0.34 -24.93
N ILE A 499 -0.27 -0.14 -24.46
CA ILE A 499 -0.45 -1.46 -23.84
C ILE A 499 -1.37 -2.24 -24.78
N GLY A 500 -0.89 -3.34 -25.34
CA GLY A 500 -1.72 -4.23 -26.17
C GLY A 500 -2.79 -4.93 -25.34
N GLY A 501 -2.34 -5.54 -24.24
CA GLY A 501 -3.19 -6.38 -23.40
C GLY A 501 -2.85 -7.85 -23.69
N ALA A 502 -3.79 -8.75 -23.45
CA ALA A 502 -3.61 -10.17 -23.77
C ALA A 502 -4.07 -10.45 -25.20
N GLY A 503 -3.39 -11.32 -25.94
CA GLY A 503 -3.78 -11.64 -27.32
C GLY A 503 -2.56 -11.68 -28.23
N ASN A 504 -2.80 -11.55 -29.53
CA ASN A 504 -1.73 -11.37 -30.51
C ASN A 504 -1.97 -10.04 -31.20
N ASP A 505 -1.36 -8.97 -30.67
CA ASP A 505 -1.69 -7.61 -31.05
C ASP A 505 -0.82 -7.08 -32.19
N ALA A 506 -1.37 -6.14 -32.96
CA ALA A 506 -0.67 -5.37 -33.97
C ALA A 506 -0.56 -3.90 -33.53
N LEU A 507 0.56 -3.54 -32.92
CA LEU A 507 0.79 -2.23 -32.32
C LEU A 507 1.61 -1.32 -33.24
N SER A 508 1.39 -0.01 -33.17
CA SER A 508 2.18 1.02 -33.85
C SER A 508 2.15 2.29 -33.01
N GLY A 509 3.31 2.80 -32.63
CA GLY A 509 3.47 4.07 -31.92
C GLY A 509 3.23 5.22 -32.87
N GLY A 510 4.09 5.32 -33.87
CA GLY A 510 3.96 6.25 -34.97
C GLY A 510 5.19 7.14 -35.00
N SER A 511 5.06 8.45 -34.77
CA SER A 511 6.23 9.34 -34.70
C SER A 511 6.38 9.93 -33.30
N GLY A 512 7.56 9.77 -32.71
CA GLY A 512 7.87 10.22 -31.35
C GLY A 512 8.73 9.17 -30.67
N ARG A 513 8.95 9.34 -29.37
CA ARG A 513 9.56 8.30 -28.53
C ARG A 513 8.44 7.50 -27.88
N ASP A 514 8.14 6.34 -28.45
CA ASP A 514 7.02 5.54 -28.00
C ASP A 514 7.45 4.46 -27.02
N THR A 515 6.59 4.13 -26.06
CA THR A 515 6.79 3.08 -25.06
C THR A 515 5.69 2.04 -25.19
N PHE A 516 6.07 0.82 -25.59
CA PHE A 516 5.18 -0.33 -25.67
C PHE A 516 5.36 -1.18 -24.43
N VAL A 517 4.27 -1.39 -23.70
CA VAL A 517 4.30 -2.02 -22.38
C VAL A 517 3.74 -3.43 -22.48
N PHE A 518 4.50 -4.40 -22.00
CA PHE A 518 4.12 -5.81 -21.97
C PHE A 518 4.33 -6.43 -20.60
N SER A 519 3.52 -7.43 -20.28
CA SER A 519 3.52 -8.23 -19.07
C SER A 519 3.45 -9.72 -19.42
N SER A 520 3.64 -10.60 -18.43
CA SER A 520 3.45 -12.04 -18.68
C SER A 520 2.00 -12.34 -19.09
N TRP A 521 1.84 -13.27 -20.04
CA TRP A 521 0.57 -13.69 -20.67
C TRP A 521 -0.03 -12.73 -21.69
N ASP A 522 0.72 -11.73 -22.13
CA ASP A 522 0.26 -10.81 -23.16
C ASP A 522 0.18 -11.47 -24.55
N GLY A 523 0.90 -12.59 -24.78
CA GLY A 523 0.79 -13.42 -25.98
C GLY A 523 1.84 -13.10 -27.05
N HIS A 524 1.46 -13.17 -28.34
CA HIS A 524 2.37 -13.05 -29.48
C HIS A 524 2.11 -11.79 -30.31
N ASP A 525 2.73 -10.69 -29.89
CA ASP A 525 2.47 -9.36 -30.42
C ASP A 525 3.40 -8.97 -31.56
N THR A 526 2.99 -7.98 -32.35
CA THR A 526 3.77 -7.39 -33.43
C THR A 526 3.78 -5.87 -33.29
N ILE A 527 4.97 -5.28 -33.16
CA ILE A 527 5.13 -3.82 -33.20
C ILE A 527 5.58 -3.41 -34.60
N ASN A 528 4.70 -2.75 -35.33
CA ASN A 528 4.97 -2.20 -36.64
C ASN A 528 5.63 -0.82 -36.52
N GLY A 529 6.82 -0.67 -37.11
CA GLY A 529 7.51 0.61 -37.20
C GLY A 529 8.39 0.97 -36.01
N PHE A 530 8.74 0.02 -35.13
CA PHE A 530 9.64 0.25 -34.00
C PHE A 530 11.00 0.84 -34.43
N VAL A 531 11.39 1.96 -33.82
CA VAL A 531 12.64 2.68 -34.11
C VAL A 531 13.66 2.45 -32.99
N SER A 532 14.64 1.57 -33.24
CA SER A 532 15.72 1.28 -32.29
C SER A 532 16.54 2.52 -31.91
N GLY A 533 16.72 2.76 -30.61
CA GLY A 533 17.37 3.92 -30.02
C GLY A 533 16.46 5.14 -29.82
N GLU A 534 15.20 5.06 -30.25
CA GLU A 534 14.17 6.06 -29.99
C GLU A 534 13.03 5.46 -29.18
N ASP A 535 12.43 4.36 -29.65
CA ASP A 535 11.32 3.67 -28.99
C ASP A 535 11.79 2.68 -27.92
N HIS A 536 10.91 2.38 -26.97
CA HIS A 536 11.15 1.45 -25.87
C HIS A 536 10.09 0.35 -25.80
N ILE A 537 10.54 -0.86 -25.50
CA ILE A 537 9.75 -1.97 -25.00
C ILE A 537 9.93 -2.01 -23.49
N LEU A 538 8.86 -1.79 -22.74
CA LEU A 538 8.83 -1.91 -21.28
C LEU A 538 8.24 -3.27 -20.88
N LEU A 539 9.09 -4.16 -20.37
CA LEU A 539 8.65 -5.45 -19.83
C LEU A 539 8.41 -5.33 -18.32
N ARG A 540 7.16 -5.51 -17.88
CA ARG A 540 6.72 -5.35 -16.49
C ARG A 540 6.60 -6.69 -15.77
N GLY A 541 7.29 -6.83 -14.64
CA GLY A 541 7.27 -8.08 -13.87
C GLY A 541 7.91 -9.28 -14.58
N VAL A 542 8.69 -9.02 -15.63
CA VAL A 542 9.41 -10.04 -16.40
C VAL A 542 10.89 -10.00 -16.04
N PRO A 543 11.48 -11.07 -15.49
CA PRO A 543 12.90 -11.11 -15.18
C PRO A 543 13.76 -10.92 -16.44
N ALA A 544 14.78 -10.06 -16.41
CA ALA A 544 15.67 -9.89 -17.56
C ALA A 544 16.34 -11.20 -18.03
N ALA A 545 16.53 -12.15 -17.12
CA ALA A 545 17.07 -13.48 -17.43
C ALA A 545 16.12 -14.38 -18.23
N SER A 546 14.82 -14.07 -18.30
CA SER A 546 13.85 -14.80 -19.11
C SER A 546 13.60 -14.14 -20.48
N VAL A 547 14.42 -13.16 -20.87
CA VAL A 547 14.32 -12.49 -22.18
C VAL A 547 15.35 -13.03 -23.15
N TRP A 548 14.88 -13.43 -24.33
CA TRP A 548 15.69 -13.99 -25.40
C TRP A 548 15.38 -13.25 -26.70
N ILE A 549 16.42 -12.76 -27.37
CA ILE A 549 16.30 -12.05 -28.65
C ILE A 549 16.81 -12.96 -29.76
N ASN A 550 15.94 -13.32 -30.69
CA ASN A 550 16.25 -14.22 -31.79
C ASN A 550 15.97 -13.56 -33.14
N PRO A 551 16.78 -13.82 -34.18
CA PRO A 551 16.38 -13.53 -35.56
C PRO A 551 15.19 -14.41 -35.91
N ALA A 552 14.09 -13.79 -36.35
CA ALA A 552 12.85 -14.50 -36.65
C ALA A 552 12.40 -14.29 -38.10
N HIS A 553 11.69 -15.30 -38.61
CA HIS A 553 10.94 -15.22 -39.86
C HIS A 553 9.46 -15.38 -39.49
N SER A 554 8.63 -14.40 -39.84
CA SER A 554 7.19 -14.53 -39.60
C SER A 554 6.59 -15.64 -40.48
N PRO A 555 5.39 -16.17 -40.14
CA PRO A 555 4.64 -17.09 -41.00
C PRO A 555 4.37 -16.56 -42.42
N ALA A 556 4.49 -15.24 -42.63
CA ALA A 556 4.30 -14.55 -43.91
C ALA A 556 5.62 -14.24 -44.66
N GLY A 557 6.77 -14.74 -44.19
CA GLY A 557 8.07 -14.58 -44.86
C GLY A 557 8.75 -13.22 -44.67
N VAL A 558 8.32 -12.43 -43.67
CA VAL A 558 8.95 -11.16 -43.32
C VAL A 558 10.09 -11.41 -42.32
N THR A 559 11.28 -10.90 -42.61
CA THR A 559 12.44 -10.97 -41.71
C THR A 559 12.34 -9.90 -40.61
N GLY A 560 12.66 -10.25 -39.38
CA GLY A 560 12.67 -9.31 -38.25
C GLY A 560 13.38 -9.88 -37.02
N LEU A 561 13.20 -9.22 -35.88
CA LEU A 561 13.59 -9.74 -34.57
C LEU A 561 12.38 -10.22 -33.80
N GLU A 562 12.55 -11.29 -33.05
CA GLU A 562 11.59 -11.77 -32.05
C GLU A 562 12.23 -11.65 -30.66
N VAL A 563 11.52 -10.98 -29.76
CA VAL A 563 11.85 -10.89 -28.35
C VAL A 563 10.92 -11.83 -27.61
N THR A 564 11.40 -13.00 -27.22
CA THR A 564 10.66 -13.92 -26.35
C THR A 564 10.91 -13.54 -24.90
N TYR A 565 9.87 -13.57 -24.07
CA TYR A 565 9.98 -13.12 -22.69
C TYR A 565 9.07 -13.92 -21.74
N GLY A 566 9.44 -13.97 -20.46
CA GLY A 566 8.71 -14.76 -19.46
C GLY A 566 8.90 -16.28 -19.62
N THR A 567 8.11 -17.08 -18.88
CA THR A 567 8.15 -18.56 -18.93
C THR A 567 7.02 -19.17 -19.75
N ASN A 568 6.10 -18.33 -20.25
CA ASN A 568 4.83 -18.78 -20.83
C ASN A 568 4.86 -18.84 -22.36
N GLY A 569 5.96 -18.37 -22.96
CA GLY A 569 6.16 -18.37 -24.41
C GLY A 569 5.74 -17.08 -25.11
N ASP A 570 5.50 -16.00 -24.36
CA ASP A 570 5.13 -14.70 -24.91
C ASP A 570 6.25 -14.13 -25.79
N SER A 571 5.88 -13.41 -26.84
CA SER A 571 6.84 -12.90 -27.82
C SER A 571 6.42 -11.58 -28.45
N ILE A 572 7.38 -10.70 -28.72
CA ILE A 572 7.19 -9.48 -29.50
C ILE A 572 7.96 -9.63 -30.82
N PHE A 573 7.25 -9.59 -31.94
CA PHE A 573 7.85 -9.56 -33.26
C PHE A 573 8.02 -8.11 -33.75
N LEU A 574 9.24 -7.79 -34.22
CA LEU A 574 9.66 -6.48 -34.72
C LEU A 574 10.02 -6.62 -36.22
N PRO A 575 9.07 -6.41 -37.14
CA PRO A 575 9.28 -6.62 -38.57
C PRO A 575 10.34 -5.65 -39.11
N GLY A 576 11.27 -6.17 -39.93
CA GLY A 576 12.29 -5.37 -40.62
C GLY A 576 13.46 -4.91 -39.75
N LEU A 577 13.41 -5.14 -38.43
CA LEU A 577 14.52 -4.83 -37.53
C LEU A 577 15.55 -5.95 -37.52
N THR A 578 16.84 -5.61 -37.48
CA THR A 578 17.95 -6.59 -37.49
C THR A 578 18.77 -6.61 -36.20
N ALA A 579 18.67 -5.55 -35.38
CA ALA A 579 19.35 -5.44 -34.08
C ALA A 579 18.60 -4.42 -33.20
N LEU A 580 18.63 -4.63 -31.88
CA LEU A 580 18.22 -3.66 -30.86
C LEU A 580 19.46 -3.00 -30.24
N ARG A 581 19.31 -1.78 -29.74
CA ARG A 581 20.32 -1.04 -28.98
C ARG A 581 20.10 -1.23 -27.48
N ALA A 582 21.16 -0.99 -26.72
CA ALA A 582 21.06 -0.94 -25.26
C ALA A 582 20.10 0.20 -24.87
N GLY A 583 19.08 -0.13 -24.08
CA GLY A 583 18.02 0.80 -23.68
C GLY A 583 16.71 0.66 -24.45
N ASP A 584 16.69 -0.07 -25.58
CA ASP A 584 15.45 -0.32 -26.32
C ASP A 584 14.50 -1.25 -25.56
N ILE A 585 15.03 -2.14 -24.73
CA ILE A 585 14.26 -2.96 -23.79
C ILE A 585 14.55 -2.45 -22.38
N VAL A 586 13.50 -2.07 -21.67
CA VAL A 586 13.50 -1.55 -20.31
C VAL A 586 12.67 -2.49 -19.44
N PHE A 587 13.07 -2.65 -18.18
CA PHE A 587 12.41 -3.53 -17.22
C PHE A 587 11.83 -2.69 -16.07
N ALA A 588 10.63 -3.03 -15.61
CA ALA A 588 9.97 -2.37 -14.47
C ALA A 588 9.26 -3.35 -13.54
#